data_AF-A0A7S0ATY1-F1
#
_entry.id   AF-A0A7S0ATY1-F1
#
_cell.length_a   1.000
_cell.length_b   1.000
_cell.length_c   1.000
_cell.angle_alpha   90.00
_cell.angle_beta   90.00
_cell.angle_gamma   90.00
#
_symmetry.space_group_name_H-M   'P 1'
#
loop_
_entity.id
_entity.type
_entity.pdbx_description
1 polymer ?
#
loop_
_entity_poly.entity_id
_entity_poly.type
_entity_poly.pdbx_seq_one_letter_code
_entity_poly.pdbx_strand_id
1 'polypeptide(L)'
;AGKGGPSDDELKSNPIVVKLAELSIPATTYGHPLCITAEELVATVPLPSSTHTHTKNLLFKDKKHGLYLVTTTPNAEINTKVLGRDLLKLDGKVNFRLASEDLLLEKLG
;
A
#
# COMPACT_ATOMS: atom_id res chain seq x y z
N ALA A 1 -23.67 -8.92 9.28
CA ALA A 1 -22.52 -9.83 9.14
C ALA A 1 -22.39 -10.26 7.68
N GLY A 2 -21.66 -9.49 6.87
CA GLY A 2 -21.46 -9.79 5.46
C GLY A 2 -20.30 -10.77 5.29
N LYS A 3 -20.60 -11.96 4.76
CA LYS A 3 -19.62 -12.94 4.28
C LYS A 3 -18.91 -12.34 3.06
N GLY A 4 -17.64 -11.94 3.20
CA GLY A 4 -16.89 -11.38 2.06
C GLY A 4 -15.37 -11.37 2.23
N GLY A 5 -14.85 -11.93 3.32
CA GLY A 5 -13.40 -12.12 3.49
C GLY A 5 -12.93 -13.45 2.91
N PRO A 6 -11.64 -13.57 2.54
CA PRO A 6 -11.06 -14.83 2.12
C PRO A 6 -11.23 -15.89 3.22
N SER A 7 -11.48 -17.13 2.82
CA SER A 7 -11.59 -18.24 3.78
C SER A 7 -10.24 -18.53 4.47
N ASP A 8 -10.27 -19.22 5.61
CA ASP A 8 -9.03 -19.60 6.33
C ASP A 8 -8.07 -20.42 5.45
N ASP A 9 -8.61 -21.29 4.60
CA ASP A 9 -7.81 -22.12 3.69
C ASP A 9 -7.20 -21.29 2.54
N GLU A 10 -7.92 -20.27 2.08
CA GLU A 10 -7.43 -19.29 1.10
C GLU A 10 -6.30 -18.43 1.70
N LEU A 11 -6.41 -18.05 2.97
CA LEU A 11 -5.35 -17.30 3.66
C LEU A 11 -4.10 -18.16 3.88
N LYS A 12 -4.26 -19.43 4.27
CA LYS A 12 -3.12 -20.35 4.49
C LYS A 12 -2.37 -20.69 3.20
N SER A 13 -3.03 -20.62 2.05
CA SER A 13 -2.42 -20.86 0.74
C SER A 13 -1.88 -19.58 0.07
N ASN A 14 -2.19 -18.40 0.62
CA ASN A 14 -1.67 -17.14 0.10
C ASN A 14 -0.13 -17.06 0.29
N PRO A 15 0.65 -16.86 -0.79
CA PRO A 15 2.11 -16.89 -0.71
C PRO A 15 2.71 -15.80 0.19
N ILE A 16 2.06 -14.65 0.31
CA ILE A 16 2.51 -13.56 1.21
C ILE A 16 2.30 -13.96 2.66
N VAL A 17 1.14 -14.51 3.01
CA VAL A 17 0.84 -14.99 4.37
C VAL A 17 1.80 -16.10 4.79
N VAL A 18 2.04 -17.06 3.89
CA VAL A 18 3.04 -18.11 4.09
C VAL A 18 4.42 -17.51 4.32
N LYS A 19 4.83 -16.53 3.51
CA LYS A 19 6.15 -15.92 3.64
C LYS A 19 6.34 -15.13 4.95
N LEU A 20 5.31 -14.41 5.39
CA LEU A 20 5.32 -13.73 6.68
C LEU A 20 5.49 -14.72 7.84
N ALA A 21 4.79 -15.86 7.79
CA ALA A 21 4.94 -16.93 8.78
C ALA A 21 6.34 -17.55 8.78
N GLU A 22 6.92 -17.84 7.60
CA GLU A 22 8.30 -18.32 7.47
C GLU A 22 9.32 -17.35 8.10
N LEU A 23 9.12 -16.04 7.91
CA LEU A 23 9.96 -15.00 8.47
C LEU A 23 9.66 -14.68 9.94
N SER A 24 8.71 -15.41 10.55
CA SER A 24 8.25 -15.17 11.93
C SER A 24 7.74 -13.74 12.16
N ILE A 25 7.12 -13.13 11.13
CA ILE A 25 6.48 -11.83 11.21
C ILE A 25 5.00 -12.04 11.56
N PRO A 26 4.53 -11.63 12.76
CA PRO A 26 3.14 -11.78 13.13
C PRO A 26 2.24 -10.96 12.19
N ALA A 27 1.20 -11.59 11.68
CA ALA A 27 0.20 -10.94 10.84
C ALA A 27 -1.21 -11.34 11.29
N THR A 28 -2.15 -10.40 11.19
CA THR A 28 -3.57 -10.64 11.43
C THR A 28 -4.34 -10.09 10.25
N THR A 29 -5.16 -10.95 9.63
CA THR A 29 -6.00 -10.57 8.50
C THR A 29 -7.43 -10.36 8.96
N TYR A 30 -8.01 -9.24 8.56
CA TYR A 30 -9.40 -8.90 8.87
C TYR A 30 -10.22 -9.00 7.59
N GLY A 31 -11.17 -9.93 7.54
CA GLY A 31 -12.13 -10.01 6.44
C GLY A 31 -13.14 -8.85 6.51
N HIS A 32 -13.34 -8.14 5.40
CA HIS A 32 -14.28 -7.03 5.32
C HIS A 32 -14.91 -6.93 3.91
N PRO A 33 -16.09 -6.31 3.77
CA PRO A 33 -16.65 -6.01 2.46
C PRO A 33 -15.75 -5.05 1.66
N LEU A 34 -15.85 -5.08 0.33
CA LEU A 34 -15.13 -4.15 -0.55
C LEU A 34 -15.42 -2.70 -0.11
N CYS A 35 -14.36 -1.93 0.11
CA CYS A 35 -14.41 -0.51 0.42
C CYS A 35 -13.84 0.27 -0.78
N ILE A 36 -14.57 1.28 -1.26
CA ILE A 36 -14.17 2.08 -2.43
C ILE A 36 -13.35 3.31 -2.01
N THR A 37 -13.60 3.83 -0.81
CA THR A 37 -12.88 5.01 -0.28
C THR A 37 -12.04 4.66 0.95
N ALA A 38 -11.04 5.50 1.25
CA ALA A 38 -10.20 5.31 2.42
C ALA A 38 -11.00 5.53 3.72
N GLU A 39 -11.93 6.48 3.71
CA GLU A 39 -12.84 6.78 4.81
C GLU A 39 -13.73 5.57 5.13
N GLU A 40 -14.26 4.92 4.08
CA GLU A 40 -15.05 3.71 4.21
C GLU A 40 -14.22 2.54 4.77
N LEU A 41 -12.98 2.37 4.31
CA LEU A 41 -12.08 1.33 4.84
C LEU A 41 -11.80 1.54 6.33
N VAL A 42 -11.45 2.76 6.74
CA VAL A 42 -11.16 3.11 8.13
C VAL A 42 -12.38 2.89 9.03
N ALA A 43 -13.58 3.20 8.53
CA ALA A 43 -14.82 2.96 9.27
C ALA A 43 -15.18 1.47 9.36
N THR A 44 -14.89 0.69 8.32
CA THR A 44 -15.25 -0.74 8.23
C THR A 44 -14.26 -1.63 9.00
N VAL A 45 -12.98 -1.27 9.01
CA VAL A 45 -11.90 -2.01 9.66
C VAL A 45 -11.23 -1.13 10.71
N PRO A 46 -11.85 -0.93 11.89
CA PRO A 46 -11.29 -0.06 12.91
C PRO A 46 -10.03 -0.71 13.51
N LEU A 47 -8.88 -0.07 13.26
CA LEU A 47 -7.60 -0.46 13.87
C LEU A 47 -7.30 0.36 15.14
N PRO A 48 -6.59 -0.19 16.13
CA PRO A 48 -6.20 0.58 17.32
C PRO A 48 -5.26 1.73 16.94
N SER A 49 -5.72 2.97 17.09
CA SER A 49 -4.99 4.17 16.62
C SER A 49 -3.65 4.42 17.32
N SER A 50 -3.43 3.81 18.49
CA SER A 50 -2.17 3.95 19.24
C SER A 50 -1.04 3.05 18.73
N THR A 51 -1.37 1.97 18.01
CA THR A 51 -0.39 0.95 17.59
C THR A 51 -0.44 0.63 16.11
N HIS A 52 -1.52 1.01 15.42
CA HIS A 52 -1.77 0.66 14.03
C HIS A 52 -2.25 1.88 13.24
N THR A 53 -1.99 1.84 11.93
CA THR A 53 -2.53 2.79 10.97
C THR A 53 -2.87 2.04 9.69
N HIS A 54 -3.87 2.51 8.96
CA HIS A 54 -4.04 2.14 7.57
C HIS A 54 -2.92 2.77 6.73
N THR A 55 -2.77 2.29 5.50
CA THR A 55 -1.85 2.90 4.53
C THR A 55 -2.57 3.15 3.21
N LYS A 56 -2.12 4.19 2.50
CA LYS A 56 -2.35 4.34 1.05
C LYS A 56 -1.01 4.17 0.34
N ASN A 57 -1.06 3.62 -0.86
CA ASN A 57 0.11 3.26 -1.64
C ASN A 57 0.03 3.96 -3.00
N LEU A 58 1.09 4.68 -3.36
CA LEU A 58 1.20 5.44 -4.61
C LEU A 58 2.41 4.94 -5.37
N LEU A 59 2.21 4.35 -6.54
CA LEU A 59 3.30 3.99 -7.43
C LEU A 59 3.62 5.16 -8.36
N PHE A 60 4.76 5.80 -8.14
CA PHE A 60 5.27 6.87 -8.99
C PHE A 60 6.32 6.37 -9.97
N LYS A 61 6.37 7.01 -11.13
CA LYS A 61 7.39 6.87 -12.15
C LYS A 61 8.04 8.23 -12.40
N ASP A 62 9.36 8.21 -12.42
CA ASP A 62 10.20 9.27 -12.97
C ASP A 62 10.96 8.72 -14.20
N LYS A 63 11.16 9.57 -15.22
CA LYS A 63 11.81 9.15 -16.48
C LYS A 63 13.28 8.75 -16.27
N LYS A 64 13.99 9.43 -15.38
CA LYS A 64 15.43 9.23 -15.13
C LYS A 64 15.68 8.35 -13.92
N HIS A 65 14.85 8.49 -12.90
CA HIS A 65 15.08 7.86 -11.60
C HIS A 65 14.30 6.56 -11.40
N GLY A 66 13.37 6.22 -12.31
CA GLY A 66 12.68 4.93 -12.29
C GLY A 66 11.40 4.94 -11.46
N LEU A 67 11.11 3.81 -10.79
CA LEU A 67 9.85 3.56 -10.08
C LEU A 67 10.02 3.64 -8.58
N TYR A 68 9.01 4.21 -7.93
CA TYR A 68 8.97 4.40 -6.49
C TYR A 68 7.59 4.05 -5.96
N LEU A 69 7.51 3.07 -5.05
CA LEU A 69 6.31 2.81 -4.27
C LEU A 69 6.36 3.65 -2.99
N VAL A 70 5.45 4.60 -2.86
CA VAL A 70 5.32 5.43 -1.66
C VAL A 70 4.15 4.92 -0.83
N THR A 71 4.47 4.37 0.34
CA THR A 71 3.50 3.91 1.34
C THR A 71 3.42 4.93 2.46
N THR A 72 2.22 5.44 2.74
CA THR A 72 2.02 6.48 3.75
C THR A 72 0.64 6.35 4.42
N THR A 73 0.39 7.12 5.48
CA THR A 73 -0.93 7.17 6.13
C THR A 73 -2.00 7.72 5.18
N PRO A 74 -3.29 7.36 5.32
CA PRO A 74 -4.34 7.76 4.37
C PRO A 74 -4.44 9.27 4.17
N ASN A 75 -4.25 10.04 5.24
CA ASN A 75 -4.41 11.49 5.24
C ASN A 75 -3.12 12.25 4.87
N ALA A 76 -2.00 11.56 4.64
CA ALA A 76 -0.75 12.24 4.30
C ALA A 76 -0.85 12.95 2.94
N GLU A 77 -0.56 14.25 2.93
CA GLU A 77 -0.40 15.01 1.69
C GLU A 77 0.97 14.72 1.08
N ILE A 78 0.99 14.35 -0.20
CA ILE A 78 2.23 14.04 -0.93
C ILE A 78 2.56 15.17 -1.89
N ASN A 79 3.58 15.97 -1.53
CA ASN A 79 4.18 16.92 -2.43
C ASN A 79 5.33 16.27 -3.20
N THR A 80 5.09 15.92 -4.46
CA THR A 80 6.07 15.19 -5.30
C THR A 80 7.36 15.96 -5.58
N LYS A 81 7.34 17.30 -5.51
CA LYS A 81 8.55 18.13 -5.67
C LYS A 81 9.48 17.99 -4.48
N VAL A 82 8.91 18.09 -3.28
CA VAL A 82 9.63 17.92 -2.01
C VAL A 82 10.08 16.48 -1.84
N LEU A 83 9.23 15.51 -2.19
CA LEU A 83 9.55 14.09 -2.12
C LEU A 83 10.85 13.75 -2.88
N GLY A 84 10.96 14.17 -4.14
CA GLY A 84 12.12 13.86 -4.97
C GLY A 84 13.40 14.56 -4.51
N ARG A 85 13.30 15.87 -4.23
CA ARG A 85 14.47 16.70 -3.91
C ARG A 85 14.93 16.55 -2.46
N ASP A 86 14.00 16.61 -1.51
CA ASP A 86 14.34 16.79 -0.10
C ASP A 86 14.38 15.45 0.65
N LEU A 87 13.44 14.55 0.36
CA LEU A 87 13.39 13.24 1.04
C LEU A 87 14.29 12.22 0.35
N LEU A 88 14.12 12.03 -0.96
CA LEU A 88 14.87 11.04 -1.73
C LEU A 88 16.23 11.54 -2.22
N LYS A 89 16.49 12.86 -2.15
CA LYS A 89 17.75 13.50 -2.56
C LYS A 89 18.20 13.09 -3.96
N LEU A 90 17.25 13.02 -4.89
CA LEU A 90 17.53 12.64 -6.28
C LEU A 90 18.19 13.80 -7.02
N ASP A 91 19.23 13.47 -7.80
CA ASP A 91 19.99 14.47 -8.54
C ASP A 91 19.25 14.98 -9.77
N GLY A 92 19.36 16.29 -10.02
CA GLY A 92 18.83 16.93 -11.21
C GLY A 92 17.31 17.13 -11.17
N LYS A 93 16.70 17.30 -12.36
CA LYS A 93 15.26 17.58 -12.47
C LYS A 93 14.44 16.32 -12.27
N VAL A 94 13.77 16.24 -11.11
CA VAL A 94 12.79 15.21 -10.79
C VAL A 94 11.40 15.61 -11.26
N ASN A 95 10.66 14.67 -11.84
CA ASN A 95 9.27 14.82 -12.24
C ASN A 95 8.50 13.50 -12.04
N PHE A 96 8.05 13.26 -10.81
CA PHE A 96 7.19 12.12 -10.53
C PHE A 96 5.79 12.27 -11.15
N ARG A 97 5.36 11.21 -11.81
CA ARG A 97 3.99 11.01 -12.30
C ARG A 97 3.48 9.68 -11.76
N LEU A 98 2.18 9.53 -11.60
CA LEU A 98 1.62 8.21 -11.29
C LEU A 98 2.00 7.23 -12.41
N ALA A 99 2.35 6.01 -12.02
CA ALA A 99 2.54 4.91 -12.96
C ALA A 99 1.21 4.54 -13.63
N SER A 100 1.28 4.03 -14.85
CA SER A 100 0.12 3.46 -15.53
C SER A 100 -0.31 2.16 -14.85
N GLU A 101 -1.57 1.79 -15.05
CA GLU A 101 -2.13 0.52 -14.59
C GLU A 101 -1.35 -0.68 -15.11
N ASP A 102 -1.02 -0.72 -16.41
CA ASP A 102 -0.20 -1.78 -17.00
C ASP A 102 1.13 -1.98 -16.27
N LEU A 103 1.79 -0.88 -15.87
CA LEU A 103 3.08 -0.94 -15.19
C LEU A 103 2.93 -1.33 -13.72
N LEU A 104 1.81 -0.96 -13.10
CA LEU A 104 1.46 -1.42 -11.75
C LEU A 104 1.27 -2.94 -11.76
N LEU A 105 0.50 -3.47 -12.72
CA LEU A 105 0.26 -4.91 -12.85
C LEU A 105 1.54 -5.67 -13.20
N GLU A 106 2.37 -5.14 -14.10
CA GLU A 106 3.67 -5.75 -14.45
C GLU A 106 4.61 -5.90 -13.25
N LYS A 107 4.59 -4.94 -12.31
CA LYS A 107 5.57 -4.88 -11.21
C LYS A 107 5.05 -5.41 -9.88
N LEU A 108 3.75 -5.27 -9.61
CA LEU A 108 3.13 -5.54 -8.31
C LEU A 108 1.94 -6.51 -8.38
N GLY A 109 1.57 -6.96 -9.59
CA GLY A 109 0.50 -7.94 -9.83
C GLY A 109 0.90 -9.38 -9.53
#